data_AF-A0A0U5M892-F1
#
_entry.id   AF-A0A0U5M892-F1
#
_cell.length_a   1.000
_cell.length_b   1.000
_cell.length_c   1.000
_cell.angle_alpha   90.00
_cell.angle_beta   90.00
_cell.angle_gamma   90.00
#
_symmetry.space_group_name_H-M   'P 1'
#
loop_
_entity.id
_entity.type
_entity.pdbx_description
1 polymer ?
#
loop_
_entity_poly.entity_id
_entity_poly.type
_entity_poly.pdbx_seq_one_letter_code
_entity_poly.pdbx_strand_id
1 'polypeptide(L)'
;MSILPKLMKAYRDQGLNPLTGYNPAHFNGFSDAPFTQFLNQDKQLVGFLGLALQEIMFLEALGGVLSPRNILVIGNAHGWSTVALSMIFPQAKVVAIDPGVDGNALTNRIAAANGLNMRAVEGYSPQAVAPVVAGHLSGKPDLVLVDAVHTNEAIVEDFLACRAVASNDVVWLFHDVINCSLVDGVNRIREISGLTVQVLTRTASGIAVAYGAAPQDFIDYVECFTDANMNAFRAYRRMAIDTAVDRLSGQIAKL
;
A
#
# COMPACT_ATOMS: atom_id res chain seq x y z
N MET A 1 -12.33 -6.21 15.97
CA MET A 1 -12.88 -4.84 15.84
C MET A 1 -11.94 -4.09 14.90
N SER A 2 -12.46 -3.38 13.90
CA SER A 2 -11.62 -2.71 12.91
C SER A 2 -10.71 -1.63 13.55
N ILE A 3 -9.50 -1.47 13.02
CA ILE A 3 -8.53 -0.43 13.36
C ILE A 3 -8.95 0.95 12.84
N LEU A 4 -9.87 1.04 11.89
CA LEU A 4 -10.19 2.28 11.18
C LEU A 4 -10.60 3.43 12.14
N PRO A 5 -11.51 3.26 13.13
CA PRO A 5 -11.83 4.33 14.05
C PRO A 5 -10.62 4.84 14.84
N LYS A 6 -9.70 3.94 15.22
CA LYS A 6 -8.47 4.27 15.95
C LYS A 6 -7.46 4.99 15.03
N LEU A 7 -7.26 4.49 13.82
CA LEU A 7 -6.39 5.08 12.82
C LEU A 7 -6.84 6.50 12.47
N MET A 8 -8.14 6.68 12.17
CA MET A 8 -8.71 8.00 11.88
C MET A 8 -8.54 8.96 13.07
N LYS A 9 -8.75 8.47 14.30
CA LYS A 9 -8.55 9.28 15.51
C LYS A 9 -7.09 9.69 15.70
N ALA A 10 -6.15 8.77 15.47
CA ALA A 10 -4.71 9.01 15.66
C ALA A 10 -4.21 10.20 14.84
N TYR A 11 -4.73 10.38 13.62
CA TYR A 11 -4.41 11.54 12.77
C TYR A 11 -5.17 12.81 13.19
N ARG A 12 -6.45 12.70 13.56
CA ARG A 12 -7.23 13.85 14.06
C ARG A 12 -6.64 14.46 15.31
N ASP A 13 -6.08 13.63 16.20
CA ASP A 13 -5.37 14.11 17.40
C ASP A 13 -4.08 14.88 17.05
N GLN A 14 -3.55 14.74 15.83
CA GLN A 14 -2.44 15.54 15.29
C GLN A 14 -2.91 16.76 14.49
N GLY A 15 -4.21 17.09 14.51
CA GLY A 15 -4.77 18.20 13.74
C GLY A 15 -4.95 17.90 12.25
N LEU A 16 -4.90 16.63 11.84
CA LEU A 16 -5.11 16.19 10.46
C LEU A 16 -6.44 15.46 10.32
N ASN A 17 -7.26 15.86 9.36
CA ASN A 17 -8.48 15.14 9.01
C ASN A 17 -8.23 14.23 7.80
N PRO A 18 -8.21 12.90 7.97
CA PRO A 18 -8.03 11.99 6.84
C PRO A 18 -9.27 11.99 5.93
N LEU A 19 -9.03 12.05 4.63
CA LEU A 19 -9.97 11.93 3.53
C LEU A 19 -9.65 10.64 2.79
N THR A 20 -10.54 9.65 2.78
CA THR A 20 -10.22 8.32 2.22
C THR A 20 -11.47 7.59 1.75
N GLY A 21 -11.31 6.73 0.74
CA GLY A 21 -12.35 5.80 0.29
C GLY A 21 -13.48 6.43 -0.53
N TYR A 22 -13.26 7.62 -1.11
CA TYR A 22 -14.27 8.24 -1.95
C TYR A 22 -14.35 7.56 -3.32
N ASN A 23 -15.58 7.47 -3.86
CA ASN A 23 -15.80 6.97 -5.20
C ASN A 23 -15.45 8.07 -6.24
N PRO A 24 -14.57 7.80 -7.23
CA PRO A 24 -14.21 8.76 -8.27
C PRO A 24 -15.41 9.36 -9.02
N ALA A 25 -16.51 8.62 -9.16
CA ALA A 25 -17.72 9.09 -9.82
C ALA A 25 -18.36 10.31 -9.14
N HIS A 26 -18.12 10.51 -7.84
CA HIS A 26 -18.60 11.70 -7.11
C HIS A 26 -17.67 12.92 -7.29
N PHE A 27 -16.50 12.73 -7.92
CA PHE A 27 -15.43 13.72 -8.06
C PHE A 27 -15.02 13.89 -9.52
N ASN A 28 -15.98 13.85 -10.45
CA ASN A 28 -15.73 14.00 -11.91
C ASN A 28 -14.65 13.05 -12.46
N GLY A 29 -14.55 11.84 -11.90
CA GLY A 29 -13.55 10.86 -12.32
C GLY A 29 -12.15 11.08 -11.76
N PHE A 30 -11.98 11.90 -10.72
CA PHE A 30 -10.69 12.07 -10.04
C PHE A 30 -10.19 10.71 -9.51
N SER A 31 -9.13 10.18 -10.14
CA SER A 31 -8.61 8.83 -9.90
C SER A 31 -8.12 8.61 -8.48
N ASP A 32 -7.69 9.68 -7.82
CA ASP A 32 -7.02 9.59 -6.52
C ASP A 32 -8.02 9.70 -5.36
N ALA A 33 -9.31 9.94 -5.65
CA ALA A 33 -10.37 10.03 -4.65
C ALA A 33 -10.44 8.82 -3.66
N PRO A 34 -10.14 7.57 -4.06
CA PRO A 34 -10.13 6.44 -3.14
C PRO A 34 -9.01 6.50 -2.10
N PHE A 35 -7.90 7.15 -2.42
CA PHE A 35 -6.67 7.14 -1.63
C PHE A 35 -6.75 8.08 -0.45
N THR A 36 -5.90 7.83 0.55
CA THR A 36 -5.92 8.66 1.75
C THR A 36 -5.11 9.92 1.57
N GLN A 37 -5.76 11.07 1.74
CA GLN A 37 -5.12 12.38 1.85
C GLN A 37 -5.50 13.05 3.18
N PHE A 38 -4.81 14.11 3.57
CA PHE A 38 -5.08 14.81 4.82
C PHE A 38 -5.45 16.26 4.59
N LEU A 39 -6.44 16.75 5.32
CA LEU A 39 -6.66 18.18 5.51
C LEU A 39 -6.01 18.64 6.81
N ASN A 40 -5.27 19.74 6.76
CA ASN A 40 -4.85 20.45 7.97
C ASN A 40 -6.00 21.30 8.56
N GLN A 41 -5.74 21.99 9.67
CA GLN A 41 -6.73 22.86 10.33
C GLN A 41 -7.24 24.01 9.45
N ASP A 42 -6.41 24.45 8.49
CA ASP A 42 -6.75 25.48 7.51
C ASP A 42 -7.50 24.94 6.28
N LYS A 43 -7.92 23.66 6.31
CA LYS A 43 -8.61 22.96 5.21
C LYS A 43 -7.79 22.88 3.92
N GLN A 44 -6.48 22.86 4.04
CA GLN A 44 -5.56 22.63 2.92
C GLN A 44 -5.16 21.16 2.87
N LEU A 45 -5.05 20.62 1.66
CA LEU A 45 -4.53 19.28 1.44
C LEU A 45 -3.03 19.26 1.74
N VAL A 46 -2.59 18.30 2.55
CA VAL A 46 -1.19 18.13 2.95
C VAL A 46 -0.72 16.69 2.76
N GLY A 47 0.57 16.56 2.44
CA GLY A 47 1.24 15.28 2.29
C GLY A 47 0.98 14.58 0.95
N PHE A 48 1.40 13.32 0.91
CA PHE A 48 1.21 12.42 -0.22
C PHE A 48 0.08 11.44 0.07
N LEU A 49 -0.43 10.82 -0.98
CA LEU A 49 -1.48 9.83 -0.91
C LEU A 49 -0.96 8.58 -0.17
N GLY A 50 -1.78 8.04 0.72
CA GLY A 50 -1.57 6.72 1.31
C GLY A 50 -2.61 5.71 0.83
N LEU A 51 -2.48 4.46 1.29
CA LEU A 51 -3.42 3.38 0.98
C LEU A 51 -4.88 3.81 1.05
N ALA A 52 -5.66 3.34 0.07
CA ALA A 52 -7.10 3.54 0.03
C ALA A 52 -7.80 2.81 1.17
N LEU A 53 -9.01 3.28 1.53
CA LEU A 53 -9.82 2.64 2.58
C LEU A 53 -10.05 1.14 2.33
N GLN A 54 -10.31 0.76 1.07
CA GLN A 54 -10.51 -0.63 0.68
C GLN A 54 -9.25 -1.48 0.90
N GLU A 55 -8.06 -0.90 0.71
CA GLU A 55 -6.78 -1.58 0.89
C GLU A 55 -6.46 -1.74 2.37
N ILE A 56 -6.82 -0.76 3.22
CA ILE A 56 -6.78 -0.93 4.67
C ILE A 56 -7.68 -2.10 5.08
N MET A 57 -8.92 -2.16 4.59
CA MET A 57 -9.84 -3.27 4.89
C MET A 57 -9.31 -4.62 4.41
N PHE A 58 -8.65 -4.65 3.25
CA PHE A 58 -7.95 -5.84 2.76
C PHE A 58 -6.84 -6.29 3.72
N LEU A 59 -5.99 -5.36 4.15
CA LEU A 59 -4.90 -5.65 5.09
C LEU A 59 -5.41 -6.07 6.47
N GLU A 60 -6.51 -5.49 6.96
CA GLU A 60 -7.13 -5.88 8.23
C GLU A 60 -7.55 -7.35 8.23
N ALA A 61 -8.16 -7.81 7.14
CA ALA A 61 -8.56 -9.21 6.98
C ALA A 61 -7.35 -10.14 6.78
N LEU A 62 -6.30 -9.68 6.08
CA LEU A 62 -5.01 -10.39 6.04
C LEU A 62 -4.41 -10.59 7.44
N GLY A 63 -4.63 -9.65 8.36
CA GLY A 63 -4.26 -9.78 9.77
C GLY A 63 -4.87 -10.99 10.49
N GLY A 64 -5.94 -11.58 9.96
CA GLY A 64 -6.55 -12.81 10.47
C GLY A 64 -5.83 -14.09 10.04
N VAL A 65 -5.00 -14.04 9.00
CA VAL A 65 -4.31 -15.21 8.41
C VAL A 65 -2.78 -15.06 8.38
N LEU A 66 -2.26 -13.87 8.65
CA LEU A 66 -0.83 -13.57 8.78
C LEU A 66 -0.49 -13.18 10.22
N SER A 67 0.74 -13.47 10.63
CA SER A 67 1.28 -13.05 11.93
C SER A 67 2.76 -12.66 11.79
N PRO A 68 3.07 -11.62 10.98
CA PRO A 68 4.44 -11.15 10.81
C PRO A 68 5.03 -10.70 12.15
N ARG A 69 6.33 -10.88 12.32
CA ARG A 69 7.09 -10.40 13.48
C ARG A 69 7.87 -9.15 13.16
N ASN A 70 8.33 -8.98 11.92
CA ASN A 70 9.10 -7.82 11.50
C ASN A 70 8.55 -7.31 10.16
N ILE A 71 8.04 -6.09 10.14
CA ILE A 71 7.49 -5.45 8.95
C ILE A 71 8.44 -4.35 8.49
N LEU A 72 8.79 -4.38 7.21
CA LEU A 72 9.54 -3.30 6.57
C LEU A 72 8.61 -2.54 5.60
N VAL A 73 8.66 -1.21 5.67
CA VAL A 73 7.93 -0.33 4.74
C VAL A 73 8.93 0.54 4.00
N ILE A 74 8.85 0.56 2.67
CA ILE A 74 9.64 1.42 1.80
C ILE A 74 8.72 2.52 1.28
N GLY A 75 8.96 3.76 1.67
CA GLY A 75 8.04 4.89 1.47
C GLY A 75 7.07 5.02 2.66
N ASN A 76 7.28 6.05 3.47
CA ASN A 76 6.48 6.35 4.65
C ASN A 76 5.53 7.53 4.39
N ALA A 77 5.96 8.55 3.65
CA ALA A 77 5.26 9.83 3.52
C ALA A 77 4.73 10.34 4.87
N HIS A 78 3.41 10.48 5.05
CA HIS A 78 2.77 10.89 6.31
C HIS A 78 2.41 9.72 7.25
N GLY A 79 2.87 8.51 6.92
CA GLY A 79 2.83 7.31 7.73
C GLY A 79 1.51 6.55 7.73
N TRP A 80 0.55 6.89 6.87
CA TRP A 80 -0.79 6.31 6.91
C TRP A 80 -0.75 4.78 6.90
N SER A 81 -0.05 4.24 5.90
CA SER A 81 0.14 2.81 5.68
C SER A 81 0.96 2.17 6.81
N THR A 82 2.03 2.82 7.25
CA THR A 82 2.90 2.35 8.34
C THR A 82 2.16 2.25 9.68
N VAL A 83 1.39 3.28 10.04
CA VAL A 83 0.58 3.31 11.26
C VAL A 83 -0.52 2.24 11.19
N ALA A 84 -1.18 2.10 10.04
CA ALA A 84 -2.19 1.07 9.83
C ALA A 84 -1.60 -0.34 10.02
N LEU A 85 -0.46 -0.64 9.39
CA LEU A 85 0.21 -1.93 9.55
C LEU A 85 0.59 -2.22 11.01
N SER A 86 1.08 -1.22 11.74
CA SER A 86 1.38 -1.40 13.17
C SER A 86 0.14 -1.64 14.04
N MET A 87 -1.02 -1.08 13.67
CA MET A 87 -2.29 -1.35 14.36
C MET A 87 -2.89 -2.71 13.99
N ILE A 88 -2.74 -3.14 12.74
CA ILE A 88 -3.23 -4.44 12.23
C ILE A 88 -2.41 -5.58 12.83
N PHE A 89 -1.09 -5.40 12.91
CA PHE A 89 -0.14 -6.38 13.43
C PHE A 89 0.50 -5.89 14.73
N PRO A 90 -0.25 -5.82 15.86
CA PRO A 90 0.23 -5.18 17.08
C PRO A 90 1.42 -5.90 17.75
N GLN A 91 1.65 -7.17 17.39
CA GLN A 91 2.80 -7.95 17.86
C GLN A 91 4.04 -7.77 16.99
N ALA A 92 3.88 -7.22 15.78
CA ALA A 92 4.99 -6.99 14.88
C ALA A 92 5.80 -5.76 15.30
N LYS A 93 7.10 -5.77 14.98
CA LYS A 93 7.93 -4.59 14.96
C LYS A 93 7.92 -4.01 13.55
N VAL A 94 7.47 -2.76 13.39
CA VAL A 94 7.34 -2.12 12.08
C VAL A 94 8.41 -1.04 11.90
N VAL A 95 9.13 -1.06 10.80
CA VAL A 95 10.09 -0.02 10.45
C VAL A 95 9.80 0.50 9.06
N ALA A 96 9.69 1.82 8.92
CA ALA A 96 9.54 2.47 7.63
C ALA A 96 10.79 3.29 7.28
N ILE A 97 11.14 3.30 5.99
CA ILE A 97 12.25 4.09 5.42
C ILE A 97 11.65 5.12 4.48
N ASP A 98 11.99 6.38 4.68
CA ASP A 98 11.58 7.49 3.80
C ASP A 98 12.52 8.68 3.97
N PRO A 99 12.83 9.45 2.93
CA PRO A 99 13.67 10.65 3.05
C PRO A 99 12.97 11.84 3.71
N GLY A 100 11.64 11.84 3.80
CA GLY A 100 10.82 12.93 4.33
C GLY A 100 10.88 13.06 5.85
N VAL A 101 11.69 14.00 6.33
CA VAL A 101 11.90 14.26 7.78
C VAL A 101 10.61 14.60 8.52
N ASP A 102 9.79 15.51 7.98
CA ASP A 102 8.56 15.97 8.65
C ASP A 102 7.50 14.87 8.74
N GLY A 103 7.35 14.11 7.65
CA GLY A 103 6.45 12.95 7.59
C GLY A 103 6.85 11.88 8.59
N ASN A 104 8.14 11.53 8.62
CA ASN A 104 8.70 10.59 9.62
C ASN A 104 8.50 11.09 11.05
N ALA A 105 8.71 12.38 11.31
CA ALA A 105 8.49 12.96 12.62
C ALA A 105 7.02 12.88 13.04
N LEU A 106 6.07 13.16 12.14
CA LEU A 106 4.64 12.97 12.37
C LEU A 106 4.31 11.52 12.71
N THR A 107 4.78 10.56 11.90
CA THR A 107 4.53 9.13 12.11
C THR A 107 5.05 8.68 13.48
N ASN A 108 6.26 9.10 13.86
CA ASN A 108 6.84 8.75 15.15
C ASN A 108 6.09 9.39 16.34
N ARG A 109 5.55 10.60 16.20
CA ARG A 109 4.66 11.20 17.22
C ARG A 109 3.37 10.40 17.39
N ILE A 110 2.75 9.99 16.28
CA ILE A 110 1.54 9.14 16.30
C ILE A 110 1.85 7.82 17.00
N ALA A 111 2.97 7.18 16.66
CA ALA A 111 3.40 5.93 17.27
C ALA A 111 3.54 6.06 18.80
N ALA A 112 4.23 7.10 19.26
CA ALA A 112 4.41 7.36 20.69
C ALA A 112 3.08 7.62 21.40
N ALA A 113 2.19 8.44 20.82
CA ALA A 113 0.90 8.78 21.41
C ALA A 113 -0.07 7.59 21.52
N ASN A 114 0.12 6.56 20.68
CA ASN A 114 -0.77 5.39 20.60
C ASN A 114 -0.10 4.09 21.10
N GLY A 115 1.14 4.15 21.60
CA GLY A 115 1.87 2.98 22.09
C GLY A 115 2.17 1.94 21.00
N LEU A 116 2.41 2.38 19.76
CA LEU A 116 2.64 1.49 18.62
C LEU A 116 4.10 1.02 18.58
N ASN A 117 4.32 -0.26 18.27
CA ASN A 117 5.65 -0.85 18.12
C ASN A 117 6.20 -0.59 16.72
N MET A 118 6.45 0.67 16.41
CA MET A 118 6.93 1.07 15.10
C MET A 118 7.88 2.26 15.12
N ARG A 119 8.68 2.42 14.05
CA ARG A 119 9.51 3.60 13.83
C ARG A 119 9.65 3.95 12.35
N ALA A 120 9.47 5.22 12.01
CA ALA A 120 9.87 5.76 10.72
C ALA A 120 11.28 6.36 10.82
N VAL A 121 12.14 6.03 9.85
CA VAL A 121 13.57 6.39 9.84
C VAL A 121 13.89 7.08 8.53
N GLU A 122 14.71 8.12 8.61
CA GLU A 122 15.23 8.79 7.43
C GLU A 122 16.13 7.86 6.62
N GLY A 123 15.86 7.72 5.34
CA GLY A 123 16.70 6.96 4.43
C GLY A 123 16.14 6.87 3.02
N TYR A 124 17.02 6.54 2.08
CA TYR A 124 16.67 6.27 0.69
C TYR A 124 16.85 4.79 0.40
N SER A 125 15.83 4.13 -0.13
CA SER A 125 16.00 2.83 -0.76
C SER A 125 16.66 3.00 -2.14
N PRO A 126 17.43 2.01 -2.62
CA PRO A 126 17.74 0.73 -1.96
C PRO A 126 18.82 0.80 -0.86
N GLN A 127 19.61 1.87 -0.77
CA GLN A 127 20.85 1.89 0.01
C GLN A 127 20.64 1.81 1.53
N ALA A 128 19.57 2.41 2.04
CA ALA A 128 19.26 2.42 3.46
C ALA A 128 18.64 1.12 3.98
N VAL A 129 18.20 0.21 3.10
CA VAL A 129 17.44 -0.99 3.49
C VAL A 129 18.23 -1.87 4.46
N ALA A 130 19.41 -2.33 4.08
CA ALA A 130 20.22 -3.20 4.92
C ALA A 130 20.61 -2.59 6.28
N PRO A 131 21.17 -1.36 6.35
CA PRO A 131 21.52 -0.76 7.64
C PRO A 131 20.30 -0.48 8.51
N VAL A 132 19.15 -0.09 7.94
CA VAL A 132 17.92 0.14 8.72
C VAL A 132 17.36 -1.16 9.28
N VAL A 133 17.29 -2.23 8.48
CA VAL A 133 16.84 -3.54 8.98
C VAL A 133 17.73 -4.01 10.13
N ALA A 134 19.05 -3.94 9.97
CA ALA A 134 20.00 -4.35 11.01
C ALA A 134 19.91 -3.50 12.28
N GLY A 135 19.67 -2.19 12.15
CA GLY A 135 19.64 -1.26 13.29
C GLY A 135 18.30 -1.19 14.02
N HIS A 136 17.19 -1.49 13.34
CA HIS A 136 15.85 -1.22 13.87
C HIS A 136 14.94 -2.44 13.98
N LEU A 137 15.14 -3.52 13.22
CA LEU A 137 14.35 -4.74 13.37
C LEU A 137 15.03 -5.74 14.32
N SER A 138 14.24 -6.62 14.92
CA SER A 138 14.72 -7.69 15.80
C SER A 138 15.05 -8.99 15.05
N GLY A 139 14.93 -8.96 13.73
CA GLY A 139 15.11 -10.10 12.86
C GLY A 139 14.84 -9.70 11.41
N LYS A 140 14.83 -10.71 10.53
CA LYS A 140 14.53 -10.50 9.12
C LYS A 140 13.06 -10.09 8.92
N PRO A 141 12.77 -9.12 8.04
CA PRO A 141 11.41 -8.81 7.63
C PRO A 141 10.69 -10.05 7.08
N ASP A 142 9.48 -10.32 7.58
CA ASP A 142 8.58 -11.38 7.11
C ASP A 142 7.31 -10.81 6.45
N LEU A 143 7.15 -9.49 6.44
CA LEU A 143 6.23 -8.75 5.58
C LEU A 143 6.92 -7.46 5.10
N VAL A 144 6.81 -7.17 3.81
CA VAL A 144 7.38 -5.94 3.22
C VAL A 144 6.32 -5.21 2.39
N LEU A 145 6.14 -3.91 2.64
CA LEU A 145 5.36 -3.01 1.80
C LEU A 145 6.30 -2.08 1.02
N VAL A 146 6.13 -2.00 -0.30
CA VAL A 146 6.86 -1.09 -1.19
C VAL A 146 5.87 -0.08 -1.78
N ASP A 147 6.05 1.19 -1.41
CA ASP A 147 5.22 2.34 -1.78
C ASP A 147 6.06 3.64 -1.80
N ALA A 148 7.19 3.60 -2.50
CA ALA A 148 8.11 4.74 -2.62
C ALA A 148 8.08 5.36 -4.02
N VAL A 149 9.07 5.04 -4.85
CA VAL A 149 9.19 5.60 -6.20
C VAL A 149 8.42 4.73 -7.19
N HIS A 150 7.38 5.30 -7.81
CA HIS A 150 6.52 4.59 -8.74
C HIS A 150 7.13 4.48 -10.16
N THR A 151 8.23 3.75 -10.28
CA THR A 151 8.80 3.33 -11.58
C THR A 151 9.07 1.83 -11.58
N ASN A 152 9.04 1.21 -12.78
CA ASN A 152 9.29 -0.22 -12.95
C ASN A 152 10.73 -0.61 -12.53
N GLU A 153 11.67 0.31 -12.65
CA GLU A 153 13.06 0.12 -12.22
C GLU A 153 13.18 0.17 -10.69
N ALA A 154 12.63 1.22 -10.08
CA ALA A 154 12.74 1.42 -8.63
C ALA A 154 12.07 0.28 -7.83
N ILE A 155 10.89 -0.17 -8.24
CA ILE A 155 10.20 -1.30 -7.57
C ILE A 155 11.04 -2.59 -7.61
N VAL A 156 11.77 -2.84 -8.69
CA VAL A 156 12.66 -4.01 -8.82
C VAL A 156 13.91 -3.82 -7.95
N GLU A 157 14.49 -2.63 -7.92
CA GLU A 157 15.64 -2.30 -7.05
C GLU A 157 15.28 -2.44 -5.56
N ASP A 158 14.13 -1.92 -5.14
CA ASP A 158 13.61 -2.04 -3.78
C ASP A 158 13.35 -3.49 -3.42
N PHE A 159 12.73 -4.25 -4.32
CA PHE A 159 12.53 -5.70 -4.12
C PHE A 159 13.86 -6.42 -3.90
N LEU A 160 14.86 -6.19 -4.75
CA LEU A 160 16.16 -6.86 -4.65
C LEU A 160 16.89 -6.50 -3.36
N ALA A 161 16.86 -5.21 -2.97
CA ALA A 161 17.49 -4.73 -1.75
C ALA A 161 16.81 -5.31 -0.50
N CYS A 162 15.48 -5.34 -0.47
CA CYS A 162 14.73 -5.93 0.63
C CYS A 162 14.91 -7.45 0.67
N ARG A 163 14.90 -8.13 -0.47
CA ARG A 163 15.04 -9.59 -0.55
C ARG A 163 16.38 -10.08 0.01
N ALA A 164 17.43 -9.28 -0.13
CA ALA A 164 18.75 -9.60 0.43
C ALA A 164 18.75 -9.71 1.96
N VAL A 165 17.77 -9.09 2.65
CA VAL A 165 17.69 -9.06 4.11
C VAL A 165 16.40 -9.66 4.68
N ALA A 166 15.41 -9.95 3.84
CA ALA A 166 14.12 -10.54 4.21
C ALA A 166 14.23 -12.03 4.58
N SER A 167 13.21 -12.54 5.26
CA SER A 167 13.05 -13.97 5.52
C SER A 167 12.74 -14.73 4.23
N ASN A 168 12.82 -16.06 4.26
CA ASN A 168 12.50 -16.89 3.08
C ASN A 168 10.99 -17.01 2.84
N ASP A 169 10.19 -16.81 3.88
CA ASP A 169 8.72 -16.90 3.92
C ASP A 169 8.04 -15.52 3.87
N VAL A 170 8.79 -14.48 3.50
CA VAL A 170 8.32 -13.11 3.41
C VAL A 170 7.13 -12.96 2.44
N VAL A 171 6.14 -12.19 2.88
CA VAL A 171 5.05 -11.69 2.02
C VAL A 171 5.40 -10.28 1.56
N TRP A 172 5.18 -10.01 0.28
CA TRP A 172 5.43 -8.71 -0.33
C TRP A 172 4.12 -8.05 -0.73
N LEU A 173 4.04 -6.75 -0.51
CA LEU A 173 2.98 -5.88 -1.00
C LEU A 173 3.63 -4.78 -1.83
N PHE A 174 3.18 -4.62 -3.07
CA PHE A 174 3.61 -3.56 -3.97
C PHE A 174 2.42 -2.67 -4.26
N HIS A 175 2.47 -1.43 -3.81
CA HIS A 175 1.37 -0.48 -3.97
C HIS A 175 1.38 0.17 -5.37
N ASP A 176 0.24 0.73 -5.79
CA ASP A 176 0.09 1.51 -7.03
C ASP A 176 0.46 0.79 -8.34
N VAL A 177 0.39 -0.54 -8.36
CA VAL A 177 0.85 -1.30 -9.52
C VAL A 177 0.04 -1.03 -10.79
N ILE A 178 -1.29 -0.98 -10.69
CA ILE A 178 -2.12 -0.61 -11.85
C ILE A 178 -2.12 0.91 -12.04
N ASN A 179 -2.30 1.66 -10.96
CA ASN A 179 -2.46 3.12 -11.02
C ASN A 179 -1.22 3.84 -11.58
N CYS A 180 -0.03 3.36 -11.25
CA CYS A 180 1.23 3.92 -11.73
C CYS A 180 1.90 3.07 -12.84
N SER A 181 1.17 2.16 -13.48
CA SER A 181 1.67 1.35 -14.59
C SER A 181 2.96 0.54 -14.27
N LEU A 182 3.01 -0.07 -13.08
CA LEU A 182 4.16 -0.83 -12.58
C LEU A 182 4.09 -2.35 -12.90
N VAL A 183 3.15 -2.75 -13.76
CA VAL A 183 2.91 -4.16 -14.10
C VAL A 183 4.16 -4.83 -14.68
N ASP A 184 4.98 -4.11 -15.45
CA ASP A 184 6.20 -4.66 -16.04
C ASP A 184 7.28 -4.95 -14.99
N GLY A 185 7.43 -4.07 -13.99
CA GLY A 185 8.33 -4.26 -12.85
C GLY A 185 7.90 -5.44 -12.00
N VAL A 186 6.59 -5.58 -11.73
CA VAL A 186 6.02 -6.74 -11.02
C VAL A 186 6.20 -8.04 -11.82
N ASN A 187 6.07 -8.01 -13.15
CA ASN A 187 6.35 -9.18 -13.99
C ASN A 187 7.83 -9.58 -13.93
N ARG A 188 8.75 -8.62 -13.99
CA ARG A 188 10.19 -8.87 -13.79
C ARG A 188 10.47 -9.49 -12.42
N ILE A 189 9.83 -8.98 -11.36
CA ILE A 189 9.92 -9.57 -10.01
C ILE A 189 9.44 -11.02 -10.02
N ARG A 190 8.30 -11.33 -10.68
CA ARG A 190 7.81 -12.71 -10.82
C ARG A 190 8.86 -13.62 -11.46
N GLU A 191 9.45 -13.18 -12.58
CA GLU A 191 10.44 -13.95 -13.34
C GLU A 191 11.73 -14.24 -12.55
N ILE A 192 12.26 -13.25 -11.83
CA ILE A 192 13.54 -13.38 -11.10
C ILE A 192 13.38 -13.97 -9.69
N SER A 193 12.16 -14.06 -9.19
CA SER A 193 11.92 -14.45 -7.80
C SER A 193 11.57 -15.91 -7.60
N GLY A 194 10.86 -16.52 -8.55
CA GLY A 194 10.23 -17.82 -8.35
C GLY A 194 9.06 -17.77 -7.35
N LEU A 195 8.59 -16.57 -6.98
CA LEU A 195 7.44 -16.38 -6.12
C LEU A 195 6.14 -16.43 -6.93
N THR A 196 5.06 -16.79 -6.27
CA THR A 196 3.71 -16.48 -6.77
C THR A 196 3.51 -14.99 -6.67
N VAL A 197 3.15 -14.33 -7.78
CA VAL A 197 2.91 -12.88 -7.83
C VAL A 197 1.56 -12.60 -8.46
N GLN A 198 0.63 -12.02 -7.70
CA GLN A 198 -0.73 -11.72 -8.14
C GLN A 198 -1.03 -10.22 -8.03
N VAL A 199 -1.59 -9.63 -9.08
CA VAL A 199 -2.07 -8.24 -9.10
C VAL A 199 -3.54 -8.25 -8.67
N LEU A 200 -3.86 -7.54 -7.59
CA LEU A 200 -5.19 -7.45 -7.00
C LEU A 200 -6.04 -6.43 -7.75
N THR A 201 -6.58 -6.83 -8.90
CA THR A 201 -7.39 -5.99 -9.81
C THR A 201 -8.65 -5.37 -9.19
N ARG A 202 -9.07 -5.86 -8.02
CA ARG A 202 -10.24 -5.35 -7.29
C ARG A 202 -9.89 -4.38 -6.15
N THR A 203 -8.62 -4.00 -6.00
CA THR A 203 -8.18 -2.92 -5.10
C THR A 203 -8.07 -1.59 -5.86
N ALA A 204 -8.08 -0.47 -5.14
CA ALA A 204 -8.08 0.86 -5.74
C ALA A 204 -6.82 1.15 -6.57
N SER A 205 -5.65 0.76 -6.06
CA SER A 205 -4.35 0.96 -6.71
C SER A 205 -3.94 -0.21 -7.61
N GLY A 206 -4.62 -1.34 -7.47
CA GLY A 206 -4.22 -2.60 -8.07
C GLY A 206 -2.99 -3.21 -7.39
N ILE A 207 -2.89 -3.15 -6.05
CA ILE A 207 -1.78 -3.71 -5.26
C ILE A 207 -1.34 -5.07 -5.82
N ALA A 208 -0.04 -5.35 -5.90
CA ALA A 208 0.43 -6.71 -6.12
C ALA A 208 0.87 -7.36 -4.81
N VAL A 209 0.56 -8.65 -4.66
CA VAL A 209 1.04 -9.49 -3.56
C VAL A 209 2.01 -10.52 -4.14
N ALA A 210 3.17 -10.68 -3.51
CA ALA A 210 4.08 -11.78 -3.82
C ALA A 210 4.37 -12.64 -2.59
N TYR A 211 4.46 -13.95 -2.78
CA TYR A 211 4.69 -14.91 -1.70
C TYR A 211 5.24 -16.25 -2.22
N GLY A 212 5.91 -16.99 -1.34
CA GLY A 212 6.38 -18.35 -1.59
C GLY A 212 5.31 -19.39 -1.25
N ALA A 213 5.62 -20.31 -0.35
CA ALA A 213 4.59 -21.16 0.27
C ALA A 213 3.75 -20.33 1.25
N ALA A 214 2.43 -20.47 1.19
CA ALA A 214 1.50 -19.77 2.07
C ALA A 214 0.33 -20.67 2.49
N PRO A 215 -0.34 -20.40 3.62
CA PRO A 215 -1.56 -21.12 4.02
C PRO A 215 -2.68 -20.97 2.99
N GLN A 216 -3.53 -22.00 2.86
CA GLN A 216 -4.64 -21.98 1.88
C GLN A 216 -5.60 -20.81 2.10
N ASP A 217 -5.96 -20.53 3.36
CA ASP A 217 -6.86 -19.40 3.69
C ASP A 217 -6.31 -18.05 3.23
N PHE A 218 -4.98 -17.86 3.24
CA PHE A 218 -4.33 -16.67 2.68
C PHE A 218 -4.46 -16.63 1.16
N ILE A 219 -4.23 -17.77 0.48
CA ILE A 219 -4.34 -17.87 -0.97
C ILE A 219 -5.78 -17.58 -1.41
N ASP A 220 -6.77 -18.23 -0.80
CA ASP A 220 -8.19 -18.05 -1.08
C ASP A 220 -8.62 -16.58 -0.87
N TYR A 221 -8.10 -15.96 0.19
CA TYR A 221 -8.37 -14.55 0.45
C TYR A 221 -7.77 -13.62 -0.62
N VAL A 222 -6.53 -13.85 -1.04
CA VAL A 222 -5.88 -13.10 -2.13
C VAL A 222 -6.66 -13.26 -3.44
N GLU A 223 -7.11 -14.47 -3.75
CA GLU A 223 -7.86 -14.77 -4.98
C GLU A 223 -9.22 -14.06 -5.06
N CYS A 224 -9.81 -13.68 -3.92
CA CYS A 224 -11.00 -12.84 -3.88
C CYS A 224 -10.79 -11.46 -4.52
N PHE A 225 -9.54 -11.01 -4.66
CA PHE A 225 -9.20 -9.69 -5.18
C PHE A 225 -8.53 -9.73 -6.57
N THR A 226 -8.35 -10.92 -7.14
CA THR A 226 -7.62 -11.09 -8.40
C THR A 226 -8.55 -11.55 -9.53
N ASP A 227 -8.15 -11.21 -10.75
CA ASP A 227 -8.68 -11.80 -11.97
C ASP A 227 -7.57 -12.59 -12.65
N ALA A 228 -7.85 -13.82 -13.06
CA ALA A 228 -6.89 -14.67 -13.74
C ALA A 228 -6.25 -13.95 -14.94
N ASN A 229 -4.92 -13.75 -14.89
CA ASN A 229 -4.12 -13.03 -15.89
C ASN A 229 -4.65 -11.62 -16.23
N MET A 230 -5.40 -10.99 -15.34
CA MET A 230 -6.07 -9.69 -15.55
C MET A 230 -7.02 -9.65 -16.76
N ASN A 231 -7.40 -10.79 -17.33
CA ASN A 231 -8.18 -10.84 -18.58
C ASN A 231 -9.57 -10.24 -18.38
N ALA A 232 -10.28 -10.66 -17.33
CA ALA A 232 -11.59 -10.13 -16.99
C ALA A 232 -11.54 -8.63 -16.69
N PHE A 233 -10.54 -8.19 -15.90
CA PHE A 233 -10.29 -6.78 -15.64
C PHE A 233 -10.11 -5.96 -16.92
N ARG A 234 -9.24 -6.40 -17.84
CA ARG A 234 -8.98 -5.71 -19.12
C ARG A 234 -10.23 -5.64 -19.99
N ALA A 235 -10.98 -6.74 -20.09
CA ALA A 235 -12.23 -6.79 -20.84
C ALA A 235 -13.27 -5.83 -20.26
N TYR A 236 -13.49 -5.88 -18.95
CA TYR A 236 -14.44 -5.03 -18.25
C TYR A 236 -14.05 -3.54 -18.36
N ARG A 237 -12.77 -3.21 -18.17
CA ARG A 237 -12.26 -1.84 -18.31
C ARG A 237 -12.52 -1.28 -19.71
N ARG A 238 -12.29 -2.08 -20.77
CA ARG A 238 -12.58 -1.68 -22.15
C ARG A 238 -14.07 -1.39 -22.34
N MET A 239 -14.94 -2.32 -21.93
CA MET A 239 -16.40 -2.14 -22.02
C MET A 239 -16.89 -0.89 -21.28
N ALA A 240 -16.34 -0.61 -20.09
CA ALA A 240 -16.70 0.56 -19.30
C ALA A 240 -16.30 1.88 -20.00
N ILE A 241 -15.11 1.92 -20.61
CA ILE A 241 -14.65 3.09 -21.38
C ILE A 241 -15.54 3.29 -22.61
N ASP A 242 -15.78 2.25 -23.39
CA ASP A 242 -16.61 2.32 -24.60
C ASP A 242 -18.02 2.84 -24.27
N THR A 243 -18.63 2.31 -23.19
CA THR A 243 -19.95 2.75 -22.70
C THR A 243 -19.96 4.22 -22.27
N ALA A 244 -18.87 4.70 -21.64
CA ALA A 244 -18.77 6.09 -21.21
C ALA A 244 -18.66 7.06 -22.40
N VAL A 245 -17.88 6.68 -23.42
CA VAL A 245 -17.75 7.44 -24.69
C VAL A 245 -19.09 7.52 -25.42
N ASP A 246 -19.83 6.41 -25.50
CA ASP A 246 -21.15 6.38 -26.13
C ASP A 246 -22.15 7.32 -25.45
N ARG A 247 -22.16 7.34 -24.11
CA ARG A 247 -23.03 8.23 -23.33
C ARG A 247 -22.70 9.71 -23.56
N LEU A 248 -21.42 10.07 -23.60
CA LEU A 248 -20.98 11.44 -23.87
C LEU A 248 -21.35 11.87 -25.29
N SER A 249 -21.13 11.00 -26.27
CA SER A 249 -21.45 11.25 -27.68
C SER A 249 -22.96 11.41 -27.90
N GLY A 250 -23.78 10.59 -27.23
CA GLY A 250 -25.24 10.68 -27.27
C GLY A 250 -25.83 11.90 -26.53
N GLN A 251 -25.09 12.51 -25.60
CA GLN A 251 -25.46 13.77 -24.97
C GLN A 251 -25.11 14.98 -25.84
N ILE A 252 -23.98 14.95 -26.56
CA ILE A 252 -23.58 16.00 -27.50
C ILE A 252 -24.52 16.05 -28.71
N ALA A 253 -24.97 14.90 -29.23
CA ALA A 253 -25.90 14.84 -30.36
C ALA A 253 -27.34 15.33 -30.03
N LYS A 254 -27.64 15.64 -28.77
CA LYS A 254 -28.94 16.16 -28.29
C LYS A 254 -28.92 17.65 -27.96
N LEU A 255 -27.79 18.34 -28.19
CA LEU A 255 -27.62 19.80 -28.09
C LEU A 255 -27.57 20.42 -29.48
#